data_AF-A0A920MCN4-F1
#
_entry.id   AF-A0A920MCN4-F1
#
_cell.length_a   1.000
_cell.length_b   1.000
_cell.length_c   1.000
_cell.angle_alpha   90.00
_cell.angle_beta   90.00
_cell.angle_gamma   90.00
#
_symmetry.space_group_name_H-M   'P 1'
#
loop_
_entity.id
_entity.type
_entity.pdbx_description
1 polymer ?
#
loop_
_entity_poly.entity_id
_entity_poly.type
_entity_poly.pdbx_seq_one_letter_code
_entity_poly.pdbx_strand_id
1 'polypeptide(L)'
;MDEQKQHVKADQAEIVENEKETSESEGEFIEQPAKVMRVGSMLRQLLDELREVQLDEGSRDRMRDIYDTSVQELGSALSQS
;
A
#
# COMPACT_ATOMS: atom_id res chain seq x y z
N MET A 1 -30.54 30.52 -38.57
CA MET A 1 -31.32 29.92 -37.48
C MET A 1 -30.42 28.90 -36.84
N ASP A 2 -29.66 29.39 -35.88
CA ASP A 2 -28.46 28.77 -35.32
C ASP A 2 -28.83 27.66 -34.33
N GLU A 3 -28.29 26.47 -34.55
CA GLU A 3 -28.38 25.32 -33.65
C GLU A 3 -27.64 25.63 -32.34
N GLN A 4 -28.40 25.87 -31.26
CA GLN A 4 -27.87 25.92 -29.90
C GLN A 4 -27.45 24.52 -29.46
N LYS A 5 -26.18 24.20 -29.70
CA LYS A 5 -25.51 23.05 -29.07
C LYS A 5 -25.16 23.42 -27.63
N GLN A 6 -25.94 22.94 -26.68
CA GLN A 6 -25.64 22.98 -25.25
C GLN A 6 -24.28 22.31 -25.00
N HIS A 7 -23.26 23.12 -24.72
CA HIS A 7 -22.04 22.63 -24.09
C HIS A 7 -22.32 22.52 -22.59
N VAL A 8 -22.73 21.33 -22.15
CA VAL A 8 -22.66 20.95 -20.74
C VAL A 8 -21.18 20.90 -20.40
N LYS A 9 -20.70 21.87 -19.62
CA LYS A 9 -19.35 21.84 -19.06
C LYS A 9 -19.31 20.65 -18.12
N ALA A 10 -18.66 19.58 -18.56
CA ALA A 10 -18.36 18.42 -17.73
C ALA A 10 -17.62 18.91 -16.48
N ASP A 11 -18.21 18.53 -15.34
CA ASP A 11 -17.62 18.50 -14.01
C ASP A 11 -16.11 18.72 -13.99
N GLN A 12 -15.72 19.90 -13.50
CA GLN A 12 -14.46 19.99 -12.78
C GLN A 12 -14.64 19.11 -11.55
N ALA A 13 -14.15 17.87 -11.63
CA ALA A 13 -13.87 17.07 -10.44
C ALA A 13 -12.82 17.85 -9.66
N GLU A 14 -13.30 18.71 -8.76
CA GLU A 14 -12.51 19.30 -7.70
C GLU A 14 -11.99 18.14 -6.87
N ILE A 15 -10.78 17.70 -7.19
CA ILE A 15 -9.97 16.92 -6.27
C ILE A 15 -9.74 17.85 -5.07
N VAL A 16 -10.57 17.66 -4.04
CA VAL A 16 -10.31 18.22 -2.72
C VAL A 16 -8.99 17.59 -2.28
N GLU A 17 -7.90 18.32 -2.50
CA GLU A 17 -6.63 18.05 -1.85
C GLU A 17 -6.90 18.24 -0.36
N ASN A 18 -7.12 17.12 0.34
CA ASN A 18 -7.22 17.10 1.79
C ASN A 18 -5.82 17.40 2.35
N GLU A 19 -5.46 18.68 2.36
CA GLU A 19 -4.21 19.17 2.91
C GLU A 19 -4.26 19.01 4.45
N LYS A 20 -3.44 18.07 4.93
CA LYS A 20 -2.80 18.07 6.25
C LYS A 20 -3.71 18.11 7.49
N GLU A 21 -4.21 16.94 7.88
CA GLU A 21 -4.36 16.57 9.30
C GLU A 21 -4.07 15.07 9.50
N THR A 22 -2.85 14.63 9.19
CA THR A 22 -2.35 13.31 9.60
C THR A 22 -0.85 13.40 9.78
N SER A 23 -0.39 13.85 10.95
CA SER A 23 1.06 13.77 11.25
C SER A 23 1.44 13.70 12.73
N GLU A 24 0.51 13.45 13.65
CA GLU A 24 0.87 13.20 15.06
C GLU A 24 0.37 11.84 15.59
N SER A 25 -0.79 11.35 15.15
CA SER A 25 -1.33 10.07 15.66
C SER A 25 -0.79 8.81 14.94
N GLU A 26 -0.37 8.90 13.69
CA GLU A 26 0.10 7.73 12.92
C GLU A 26 1.45 7.17 13.43
N GLY A 27 2.29 8.04 14.01
CA GLY A 27 3.56 7.63 14.62
C GLY A 27 3.40 6.87 15.93
N GLU A 28 2.27 7.05 16.63
CA GLU A 28 2.04 6.44 17.94
C GLU A 28 1.79 4.92 17.84
N PHE A 29 1.28 4.46 16.69
CA PHE A 29 1.02 3.03 16.44
C PHE A 29 2.25 2.26 15.90
N ILE A 30 3.35 2.94 15.56
CA ILE A 30 4.52 2.32 14.92
C ILE A 30 5.76 2.53 15.80
N GLU A 31 6.10 1.51 16.59
CA GLU A 31 7.29 1.54 17.47
C GLU A 31 8.60 1.51 16.68
N GLN A 32 8.63 0.81 15.53
CA GLN A 32 9.86 0.64 14.73
C GLN A 32 9.65 1.01 13.26
N PRO A 33 9.57 2.31 12.90
CA PRO A 33 9.27 2.76 11.54
C PRO A 33 10.25 2.22 10.48
N ALA A 34 11.55 2.21 10.79
CA ALA A 34 12.58 1.71 9.88
C ALA A 34 12.41 0.21 9.58
N LYS A 35 11.98 -0.58 10.58
CA LYS A 35 11.73 -2.01 10.43
C LYS A 35 10.52 -2.26 9.54
N VAL A 36 9.42 -1.53 9.78
CA VAL A 36 8.20 -1.61 8.96
C VAL A 36 8.50 -1.28 7.50
N MET A 37 9.19 -0.16 7.23
CA MET A 37 9.56 0.24 5.87
C MET A 37 10.44 -0.81 5.17
N ARG A 38 11.42 -1.38 5.88
CA ARG A 38 12.30 -2.41 5.34
C ARG A 38 11.52 -3.67 4.96
N VAL A 39 10.74 -4.22 5.88
CA VAL A 39 9.99 -5.47 5.66
C VAL A 39 8.92 -5.28 4.58
N GLY A 40 8.19 -4.16 4.62
CA GLY A 40 7.19 -3.82 3.60
C GLY A 40 7.78 -3.65 2.20
N SER A 41 8.94 -2.99 2.09
CA SER A 41 9.62 -2.82 0.78
C SER A 41 10.13 -4.14 0.23
N MET A 42 10.68 -5.01 1.08
CA MET A 42 11.11 -6.36 0.69
C MET A 42 9.93 -7.20 0.19
N LEU A 43 8.81 -7.21 0.91
CA LEU A 43 7.60 -7.93 0.48
C LEU A 43 7.06 -7.38 -0.85
N ARG A 44 7.08 -6.06 -1.04
CA ARG A 44 6.66 -5.44 -2.30
C ARG A 44 7.55 -5.88 -3.47
N GLN A 45 8.87 -5.90 -3.27
CA GLN A 45 9.82 -6.38 -4.30
C GLN A 45 9.57 -7.84 -4.65
N LEU A 46 9.39 -8.71 -3.66
CA LEU A 46 9.05 -10.12 -3.88
C LEU A 46 7.73 -10.24 -4.66
N LEU A 47 6.68 -9.50 -4.28
CA LEU A 47 5.40 -9.53 -5.00
C LEU A 47 5.53 -9.08 -6.45
N ASP A 48 6.32 -8.03 -6.70
CA ASP A 48 6.57 -7.52 -8.04
C ASP A 48 7.31 -8.56 -8.90
N GLU A 49 8.31 -9.25 -8.34
CA GLU A 49 9.02 -10.35 -9.02
C GLU A 49 8.07 -11.52 -9.33
N LEU A 50 7.24 -11.93 -8.36
CA LEU A 50 6.32 -13.05 -8.51
C LEU A 50 5.25 -12.83 -9.57
N ARG A 51 4.88 -11.58 -9.88
CA ARG A 51 3.93 -11.26 -10.95
C ARG A 51 4.48 -11.57 -12.34
N GLU A 52 5.80 -11.56 -12.50
CA GLU A 52 6.48 -11.75 -13.77
C GLU A 52 6.82 -13.23 -14.05
N VAL A 53 6.62 -14.13 -13.08
CA VAL A 53 6.97 -15.56 -13.19
C VAL A 53 5.83 -16.49 -12.79
N GLN A 54 5.81 -17.69 -13.38
CA GLN A 54 4.92 -18.77 -12.96
C GLN A 54 5.58 -19.55 -11.81
N LEU A 55 4.91 -19.60 -10.66
CA LEU A 55 5.41 -20.33 -9.49
C LEU A 55 5.05 -21.81 -9.54
N ASP A 56 5.99 -22.66 -9.14
CA ASP A 56 5.76 -24.05 -8.80
C ASP A 56 5.28 -24.20 -7.33
N GLU A 57 4.90 -25.41 -6.94
CA GLU A 57 4.36 -25.69 -5.60
C GLU A 57 5.38 -25.40 -4.49
N GLY A 58 6.62 -25.87 -4.65
CA GLY A 58 7.67 -25.65 -3.64
C GLY A 58 8.05 -24.18 -3.45
N SER A 59 7.97 -23.35 -4.50
CA SER A 59 8.17 -21.91 -4.37
C SER A 59 7.00 -21.22 -3.68
N ARG A 60 5.76 -21.71 -3.86
CA ARG A 60 4.60 -21.19 -3.12
C ARG A 60 4.69 -21.49 -1.63
N ASP A 61 5.12 -22.69 -1.26
CA ASP A 61 5.32 -23.04 0.16
C ASP A 61 6.37 -22.14 0.81
N ARG A 62 7.52 -21.93 0.16
CA ARG A 62 8.52 -20.98 0.66
C ARG A 62 7.99 -19.55 0.78
N MET A 63 7.19 -19.09 -0.19
CA MET A 63 6.60 -17.76 -0.14
C MET A 63 5.59 -17.61 1.00
N ARG A 64 4.88 -18.69 1.34
CA ARG A 64 4.00 -18.74 2.50
C ARG A 64 4.81 -18.57 3.79
N ASP A 65 5.89 -19.31 3.95
CA ASP A 65 6.75 -19.20 5.14
C ASP A 65 7.35 -17.79 5.29
N ILE A 66 7.78 -17.19 4.17
CA ILE A 66 8.29 -15.81 4.13
C ILE A 66 7.19 -14.81 4.53
N TYR A 67 5.97 -14.98 4.00
CA TYR A 67 4.83 -14.14 4.36
C TYR A 67 4.51 -14.25 5.85
N ASP A 68 4.38 -15.47 6.38
CA ASP A 68 4.05 -15.70 7.78
C ASP A 68 5.10 -15.06 8.71
N THR A 69 6.39 -15.26 8.39
CA THR A 69 7.50 -14.62 9.12
C THR A 69 7.40 -13.10 9.04
N SER A 70 7.14 -12.54 7.85
CA SER A 70 7.06 -11.09 7.66
C SER A 70 5.89 -10.45 8.41
N VAL A 71 4.75 -11.14 8.52
CA VAL A 71 3.60 -10.68 9.32
C VAL A 71 3.96 -10.64 10.81
N GLN A 72 4.65 -11.66 11.32
CA GLN A 72 5.13 -11.65 12.70
C GLN A 72 6.14 -10.52 12.96
N GLU A 73 7.08 -10.32 12.05
CA GLU A 73 8.08 -9.25 12.14
C GLU A 73 7.44 -7.85 12.09
N LEU A 74 6.44 -7.65 11.22
CA LEU A 74 5.66 -6.41 11.18
C LEU A 74 4.85 -6.24 12.46
N GLY A 75 4.17 -7.28 12.94
CA GLY A 75 3.42 -7.23 14.20
C GLY A 75 4.29 -6.84 15.40
N SER A 76 5.54 -7.31 15.44
CA SER A 76 6.51 -6.93 16.50
C SER A 76 7.02 -5.48 16.40
N ALA A 77 6.77 -4.80 15.28
CA ALA A 77 7.19 -3.42 15.02
C ALA A 77 6.07 -2.41 15.27
N LEU A 78 4.85 -2.89 15.53
CA LEU A 78 3.66 -2.10 15.82
C LEU A 78 3.43 -2.02 17.33
N SER A 79 2.86 -0.89 17.76
CA SER A 79 2.47 -0.65 19.15
C SER A 79 1.25 -1.51 19.51
N GLN A 80 1.30 -2.19 20.65
CA GLN A 80 0.13 -2.87 21.24
C GLN A 80 -0.61 -1.88 22.13
N SER A 81 -1.25 -0.88 21.52
CA SER A 81 -2.09 0.09 22.24
C SER A 81 -3.36 -0.55 22.80
#